data_AF-A0A3N9TVJ3-F1
#
_entry.id   AF-A0A3N9TVJ3-F1
#
_cell.length_a   1.000
_cell.length_b   1.000
_cell.length_c   1.000
_cell.angle_alpha   90.00
_cell.angle_beta   90.00
_cell.angle_gamma   90.00
#
_symmetry.space_group_name_H-M   'P 1'
#
loop_
_entity.id
_entity.type
_entity.pdbx_description
1 polymer ?
#
loop_
_entity_poly.entity_id
_entity_poly.type
_entity_poly.pdbx_seq_one_letter_code
_entity_poly.pdbx_strand_id
1 'polypeptide(L)'
;MRGIRGATTVTENTPEAIYKATIELFQAIVTENDLTPEAISSVLTSVTGDIDAAFPAKPIRELAGFQFVPIMGVMEIPVAGALAMCIRLMVNAEVGEVGQQDVAHIYLEGARVLRPDLAK
;
A
#
# COMPACT_ATOMS: atom_id res chain seq x y z
N MET A 1 18.34 1.06 0.69
CA MET A 1 16.99 1.64 0.83
C MET A 1 16.31 1.77 -0.53
N ARG A 2 15.04 1.37 -0.62
CA ARG A 2 14.17 1.47 -1.81
C ARG A 2 12.75 1.87 -1.40
N GLY A 3 12.07 2.55 -2.32
CA GLY A 3 10.63 2.76 -2.24
C GLY A 3 9.89 1.65 -2.97
N ILE A 4 8.89 1.06 -2.32
CA ILE A 4 8.09 -0.04 -2.85
C ILE A 4 6.64 0.43 -2.95
N ARG A 5 6.11 0.42 -4.18
CA ARG A 5 4.75 0.86 -4.46
C ARG A 5 3.75 -0.28 -4.29
N GLY A 6 2.64 0.07 -3.64
CA GLY A 6 1.44 -0.73 -3.57
C GLY A 6 0.22 0.06 -4.01
N ALA A 7 -0.74 -0.58 -4.69
CA ALA A 7 -2.08 -0.03 -4.86
C ALA A 7 -3.14 -1.13 -4.92
N THR A 8 -4.32 -0.84 -4.38
CA THR A 8 -5.52 -1.69 -4.47
C THR A 8 -6.77 -0.81 -4.57
N THR A 9 -7.92 -1.43 -4.83
CA THR A 9 -9.22 -0.77 -4.81
C THR A 9 -10.18 -1.50 -3.89
N VAL A 10 -11.13 -0.78 -3.31
CA VAL A 10 -12.25 -1.36 -2.57
C VAL A 10 -13.56 -1.17 -3.35
N THR A 11 -14.52 -2.08 -3.17
CA THR A 11 -15.84 -1.98 -3.81
C THR A 11 -16.84 -1.15 -3.01
N GLU A 12 -16.55 -0.91 -1.72
CA GLU A 12 -17.41 -0.18 -0.81
C GLU A 12 -16.57 0.64 0.19
N ASN A 13 -17.09 1.80 0.59
CA ASN A 13 -16.46 2.67 1.59
C ASN A 13 -16.87 2.23 3.00
N THR A 14 -16.41 1.06 3.43
CA THR A 14 -16.65 0.51 4.78
C THR A 14 -15.30 0.28 5.48
N PRO A 15 -15.23 0.41 6.82
CA PRO A 15 -14.01 0.10 7.56
C PRO A 15 -13.49 -1.30 7.26
N GLU A 16 -14.39 -2.29 7.17
CA GLU A 16 -14.06 -3.69 6.91
C GLU A 16 -13.38 -3.87 5.55
N ALA A 17 -13.94 -3.27 4.48
CA ALA A 17 -13.36 -3.34 3.15
C ALA A 17 -12.01 -2.63 3.06
N ILE A 18 -11.90 -1.43 3.66
CA ILE A 18 -10.65 -0.64 3.69
C ILE A 18 -9.55 -1.41 4.43
N TYR A 19 -9.87 -1.99 5.59
CA TYR A 19 -8.89 -2.71 6.38
C TYR A 19 -8.43 -3.99 5.70
N LYS A 20 -9.37 -4.79 5.19
CA LYS A 20 -9.06 -6.02 4.46
C LYS A 20 -8.14 -5.74 3.28
N ALA A 21 -8.51 -4.82 2.40
CA ALA A 21 -7.73 -4.49 1.21
C ALA A 21 -6.35 -3.92 1.57
N THR A 22 -6.25 -3.13 2.64
CA THR A 22 -4.96 -2.57 3.07
C THR A 22 -4.02 -3.66 3.60
N ILE A 23 -4.54 -4.61 4.39
CA ILE A 23 -3.73 -5.74 4.90
C ILE A 23 -3.28 -6.64 3.77
N GLU A 24 -4.19 -7.03 2.87
CA GLU A 24 -3.85 -7.87 1.71
C GLU A 24 -2.75 -7.22 0.86
N LEU A 25 -2.88 -5.92 0.59
CA LEU A 25 -1.87 -5.16 -0.14
C LEU A 25 -0.52 -5.10 0.60
N PHE A 26 -0.53 -4.76 1.89
CA PHE A 26 0.70 -4.62 2.67
C PHE A 26 1.42 -5.95 2.85
N GLN A 27 0.69 -7.03 3.13
CA GLN A 27 1.26 -8.37 3.26
C GLN A 27 1.86 -8.86 1.95
N ALA A 28 1.19 -8.62 0.81
CA ALA A 28 1.75 -8.94 -0.49
C ALA A 28 3.07 -8.20 -0.76
N ILE A 29 3.16 -6.91 -0.39
CA ILE A 29 4.41 -6.14 -0.51
C ILE A 29 5.51 -6.76 0.35
N VAL A 30 5.20 -7.07 1.61
CA VAL A 30 6.15 -7.66 2.56
C VAL A 30 6.65 -9.02 2.06
N THR A 31 5.74 -9.89 1.62
CA THR A 31 6.08 -11.24 1.15
C THR A 31 6.89 -11.22 -0.15
N GLU A 32 6.47 -10.46 -1.16
CA GLU A 32 7.15 -10.45 -2.47
C GLU A 32 8.52 -9.75 -2.44
N ASN A 33 8.80 -8.95 -1.42
CA ASN A 33 10.09 -8.27 -1.25
C ASN A 33 10.91 -8.79 -0.05
N ASP A 34 10.48 -9.89 0.58
CA ASP A 34 11.13 -10.52 1.75
C ASP A 34 11.47 -9.52 2.86
N LEU A 35 10.50 -8.68 3.24
CA LEU A 35 10.71 -7.62 4.23
C LEU A 35 10.48 -8.14 5.66
N THR A 36 11.35 -7.74 6.58
CA THR A 36 11.06 -7.80 8.01
C THR A 36 10.55 -6.45 8.51
N PRO A 37 9.83 -6.39 9.65
CA PRO A 37 9.36 -5.12 10.21
C PRO A 37 10.50 -4.12 10.45
N GLU A 38 11.66 -4.59 10.92
CA GLU A 38 12.83 -3.74 11.23
C GLU A 38 13.47 -3.15 9.98
N ALA A 39 13.27 -3.78 8.81
CA ALA A 39 13.75 -3.27 7.54
C ALA A 39 12.90 -2.10 7.01
N ILE A 40 11.69 -1.89 7.54
CA ILE A 40 10.77 -0.84 7.09
C ILE A 40 11.04 0.45 7.86
N SER A 41 11.57 1.44 7.17
CA SER A 41 11.80 2.78 7.71
C SER A 41 10.50 3.55 7.91
N SER A 42 9.58 3.49 6.95
CA SER A 42 8.28 4.18 7.03
C SER A 42 7.30 3.69 5.97
N VAL A 43 6.01 3.95 6.20
CA VAL A 43 4.94 3.76 5.22
C VAL A 43 4.15 5.05 5.04
N LEU A 44 3.97 5.48 3.79
CA LEU A 44 2.98 6.49 3.43
C LEU A 44 1.76 5.80 2.82
N THR A 45 0.57 6.10 3.32
CA THR A 45 -0.69 5.65 2.74
C THR A 45 -1.36 6.84 2.06
N SER A 46 -1.92 6.65 0.86
CA SER A 46 -2.84 7.61 0.26
C SER A 46 -4.17 6.96 -0.07
N VAL A 47 -5.25 7.75 -0.02
CA VAL A 47 -6.59 7.35 -0.45
C VAL A 47 -7.19 8.42 -1.35
N THR A 48 -8.03 8.00 -2.29
CA THR A 48 -8.86 8.93 -3.07
C THR A 48 -9.94 9.58 -2.21
N GLY A 49 -10.47 10.72 -2.66
CA GLY A 49 -11.44 11.53 -1.91
C GLY A 49 -12.79 10.88 -1.64
N ASP A 50 -13.04 9.72 -2.24
CA ASP A 50 -14.24 8.89 -2.08
C ASP A 50 -14.07 7.78 -1.01
N ILE A 51 -12.94 7.74 -0.30
CA ILE A 51 -12.69 6.88 0.86
C ILE A 51 -12.54 7.75 2.11
N ASP A 52 -13.50 7.64 3.03
CA ASP A 52 -13.51 8.38 4.30
C ASP A 52 -13.96 7.55 5.52
N ALA A 53 -14.35 6.28 5.33
CA ALA A 53 -14.91 5.48 6.41
C ALA A 53 -13.86 4.99 7.43
N ALA A 54 -12.57 4.93 7.04
CA ALA A 54 -11.51 4.49 7.94
C ALA A 54 -10.10 4.90 7.48
N PHE A 55 -9.15 4.91 8.42
CA PHE A 55 -7.73 5.10 8.13
C PHE A 55 -7.06 3.78 7.72
N PRO A 56 -6.48 3.67 6.50
CA PRO A 56 -5.76 2.46 6.06
C PRO A 56 -4.56 2.10 6.95
N ALA A 57 -3.95 3.08 7.60
CA ALA A 57 -2.80 2.86 8.47
C ALA A 57 -3.11 2.02 9.72
N LYS A 58 -4.37 2.03 10.21
CA LYS A 58 -4.74 1.34 11.45
C LYS A 58 -4.41 -0.16 11.43
N PRO A 59 -4.92 -0.96 10.47
CA PRO A 59 -4.71 -2.40 10.49
C PRO A 59 -3.24 -2.79 10.35
N ILE A 60 -2.40 -2.00 9.64
CA ILE A 60 -0.96 -2.28 9.56
C ILE A 60 -0.30 -2.18 10.94
N ARG A 61 -0.68 -1.20 11.77
CA ARG A 61 -0.15 -1.07 13.14
C ARG A 61 -0.62 -2.20 14.07
N GLU A 62 -1.75 -2.82 13.76
CA GLU A 62 -2.31 -3.93 14.53
C GLU A 62 -1.70 -5.29 14.12
N LEU A 63 -0.97 -5.35 12.99
CA LEU A 63 -0.21 -6.53 12.62
C LEU A 63 0.94 -6.79 13.62
N ALA A 64 1.06 -8.05 14.03
CA ALA A 64 2.15 -8.49 14.90
C ALA A 64 3.52 -8.17 14.27
N GLY A 65 4.38 -7.49 15.02
CA GLY A 65 5.72 -7.07 14.60
C GLY A 65 5.78 -5.68 13.95
N PHE A 66 4.67 -5.15 13.44
CA PHE A 66 4.65 -3.86 12.71
C PHE A 66 4.17 -2.68 13.56
N GLN A 67 3.94 -2.87 14.87
CA GLN A 67 3.32 -1.85 15.74
C GLN A 67 4.16 -0.57 15.85
N PHE A 68 5.48 -0.68 15.64
CA PHE A 68 6.44 0.42 15.75
C PHE A 68 6.80 1.06 14.41
N VAL A 69 6.31 0.54 13.28
CA VAL A 69 6.57 1.13 11.98
C VAL A 69 5.85 2.48 11.90
N PRO A 70 6.53 3.59 11.57
CA PRO A 70 5.89 4.88 11.44
C PRO A 70 5.08 4.92 10.15
N ILE A 71 3.79 5.24 10.27
CA ILE A 71 2.85 5.31 9.15
C ILE A 71 2.15 6.65 9.12
N MET A 72 2.12 7.30 7.96
CA MET A 72 1.41 8.55 7.73
C MET A 72 0.37 8.37 6.62
N GLY A 73 -0.84 8.88 6.85
CA GLY A 73 -1.91 8.93 5.85
C GLY A 73 -1.99 10.32 5.20
N VAL A 74 -2.22 10.36 3.89
CA VAL A 74 -2.46 11.58 3.11
C VAL A 74 -3.64 11.39 2.16
N MET A 75 -4.21 12.48 1.68
CA MET A 75 -5.19 12.44 0.59
C MET A 75 -4.45 12.38 -0.75
N GLU A 76 -4.93 11.53 -1.65
CA GLU A 76 -4.47 11.51 -3.04
C GLU A 76 -5.01 12.73 -3.80
N ILE A 77 -4.26 13.20 -4.79
CA ILE A 77 -4.70 14.30 -5.65
C ILE A 77 -6.01 13.93 -6.39
N PRO A 78 -7.07 14.77 -6.34
CA PRO A 78 -8.37 14.46 -6.94
C PRO A 78 -8.38 14.76 -8.44
N VAL A 79 -7.72 13.93 -9.24
CA VAL A 79 -7.68 14.06 -10.70
C VAL A 79 -8.99 13.51 -11.30
N ALA A 80 -9.65 14.32 -12.14
CA ALA A 80 -10.88 13.91 -12.82
C ALA A 80 -10.66 12.67 -13.70
N GLY A 81 -11.51 11.65 -13.55
CA GLY A 81 -11.40 10.38 -14.28
C GLY A 81 -10.30 9.44 -13.76
N ALA A 82 -9.60 9.80 -12.68
CA ALA A 82 -8.68 8.89 -12.02
C ALA A 82 -9.41 7.70 -11.38
N LEU A 83 -8.64 6.63 -11.10
CA LEU A 83 -9.16 5.43 -10.47
C LEU A 83 -9.76 5.75 -9.10
N ALA A 84 -11.07 5.55 -8.98
CA ALA A 84 -11.88 5.72 -7.78
C ALA A 84 -11.59 4.63 -6.73
N MET A 85 -12.02 4.87 -5.49
CA MET A 85 -11.97 3.91 -4.39
C MET A 85 -10.60 3.25 -4.21
N CYS A 86 -9.52 4.01 -4.36
CA CYS A 86 -8.18 3.48 -4.45
C CYS A 86 -7.34 3.81 -3.21
N ILE A 87 -6.72 2.77 -2.64
CA ILE A 87 -5.76 2.85 -1.54
C ILE A 87 -4.37 2.60 -2.12
N ARG A 88 -3.40 3.43 -1.76
CA ARG A 88 -2.00 3.29 -2.20
C ARG A 88 -1.06 3.29 -1.01
N LEU A 89 0.03 2.53 -1.16
CA LEU A 89 1.12 2.48 -0.19
C LEU A 89 2.44 2.86 -0.89
N MET A 90 3.26 3.62 -0.18
CA MET A 90 4.70 3.74 -0.42
C MET A 90 5.42 3.21 0.81
N VAL A 91 6.05 2.05 0.69
CA VAL A 91 6.84 1.43 1.74
C VAL A 91 8.31 1.77 1.49
N ASN A 92 8.94 2.49 2.41
CA ASN A 92 10.38 2.77 2.37
C ASN A 92 11.10 1.72 3.21
N ALA A 93 11.91 0.88 2.58
CA ALA A 93 12.56 -0.24 3.26
C ALA A 93 14.01 -0.46 2.83
N GLU A 94 14.77 -1.12 3.70
CA GLU A 94 16.07 -1.69 3.40
C GLU A 94 15.88 -3.08 2.76
N VAL A 95 16.40 -3.27 1.56
CA VAL A 95 16.20 -4.49 0.74
C VAL A 95 17.52 -5.09 0.26
N GLY A 96 18.60 -4.87 1.01
CA GLY A 96 19.95 -5.32 0.64
C GLY A 96 20.41 -4.84 -0.74
N GLU A 97 20.90 -5.78 -1.56
CA GLU A 97 21.49 -5.54 -2.89
C GLU A 97 20.45 -5.44 -4.03
N VAL A 98 19.15 -5.47 -3.74
CA VAL A 98 18.09 -5.45 -4.76
C VAL A 98 18.16 -4.17 -5.62
N GLY A 99 18.30 -4.37 -6.93
CA GLY A 99 18.28 -3.31 -7.94
C GLY A 99 16.92 -2.62 -8.01
N GLN A 100 16.87 -1.37 -8.47
CA GLN A 100 15.61 -0.62 -8.53
C GLN A 100 14.56 -1.31 -9.42
N GLN A 101 15.00 -1.91 -10.54
CA GLN A 101 14.14 -2.64 -11.47
C GLN A 101 13.64 -3.98 -10.93
N ASP A 102 14.28 -4.51 -9.89
CA ASP A 102 13.98 -5.83 -9.31
C ASP A 102 13.07 -5.74 -8.07
N VAL A 103 12.72 -4.52 -7.65
CA VAL A 103 11.75 -4.29 -6.58
C VAL A 103 10.36 -4.73 -7.05
N ALA A 104 9.70 -5.59 -6.27
CA ALA A 104 8.36 -6.07 -6.57
C ALA A 104 7.31 -5.03 -6.12
N HIS A 105 6.80 -4.25 -7.07
CA HIS A 105 5.66 -3.37 -6.84
C HIS A 105 4.34 -4.14 -7.00
N ILE A 106 3.37 -3.87 -6.12
CA ILE A 106 2.14 -4.67 -6.02
C ILE A 106 0.92 -3.85 -6.43
N TYR A 107 0.15 -4.37 -7.38
CA TYR A 107 -1.09 -3.76 -7.87
C TYR A 107 -2.20 -4.80 -7.88
N LEU A 108 -3.16 -4.65 -6.97
CA LEU A 108 -4.27 -5.59 -6.78
C LEU A 108 -5.58 -5.01 -7.32
N GLU A 109 -6.58 -5.87 -7.52
CA GLU A 109 -7.93 -5.48 -7.91
C GLU A 109 -7.97 -4.51 -9.10
N GLY A 110 -8.79 -3.45 -9.02
CA GLY A 110 -8.88 -2.41 -10.03
C GLY A 110 -7.62 -1.57 -10.18
N ALA A 111 -6.67 -1.63 -9.25
CA ALA A 111 -5.43 -0.86 -9.33
C ALA A 111 -4.39 -1.42 -10.30
N ARG A 112 -4.59 -2.64 -10.83
CA ARG A 112 -3.78 -3.22 -11.91
C ARG A 112 -3.67 -2.29 -13.13
N VAL A 113 -4.72 -1.52 -13.42
CA VAL A 113 -4.75 -0.58 -14.55
C VAL A 113 -3.76 0.58 -14.41
N LEU A 114 -3.25 0.86 -13.21
CA LEU A 114 -2.32 1.96 -12.96
C LEU A 114 -0.91 1.66 -13.50
N ARG A 115 -0.53 0.38 -13.60
CA ARG A 115 0.75 -0.08 -14.13
C ARG A 115 0.59 -1.40 -14.88
N PRO A 116 0.02 -1.39 -16.10
CA PRO A 116 -0.13 -2.59 -16.93
C PRO A 116 1.20 -3.29 -17.23
N ASP A 117 2.31 -2.56 -17.16
CA ASP A 117 3.68 -3.04 -17.33
C ASP A 117 4.23 -3.79 -16.12
N LEU A 118 3.62 -3.65 -14.93
CA LEU A 118 4.03 -4.33 -13.69
C LEU A 118 2.96 -5.23 -13.08
N ALA A 119 1.69 -5.00 -13.40
CA ALA A 119 0.58 -5.79 -12.92
C ALA A 119 0.61 -7.18 -13.58
N LYS A 120 1.04 -8.20 -12.83
CA LYS A 120 0.87 -9.62 -13.19
C LYS A 120 -0.49 -10.14 -12.73
#